data_AF-A0A5Q2RH92-F1
#
_entry.id   AF-A0A5Q2RH92-F1
#
_cell.length_a   1.000
_cell.length_b   1.000
_cell.length_c   1.000
_cell.angle_alpha   90.00
_cell.angle_beta   90.00
_cell.angle_gamma   90.00
#
_symmetry.space_group_name_H-M   'P 1'
#
loop_
_entity.id
_entity.type
_entity.pdbx_description
1 polymer ?
#
loop_
_entity_poly.entity_id
_entity_poly.type
_entity_poly.pdbx_seq_one_letter_code
_entity_poly.pdbx_strand_id
1 'polypeptide(L)'
;MTRWHVHVVLMRARDVRKGDVVSRDANRHDGWFRVDEVRQLPDGTINVLDKGNVRGFIAGPFDLIGLQTPVQLPPEADVTTRRRVPEAHEMPEARTAAPAPAGGDAVAAREAAAEALQAEAGQVRGSLPSSPAGS
;
A
#
# COMPACT_ATOMS: atom_id res chain seq x y z
N MET A 1 -15.70 25.53 -0.62
CA MET A 1 -14.64 24.84 0.16
C MET A 1 -13.56 24.44 -0.81
N THR A 2 -12.31 24.87 -0.61
CA THR A 2 -11.18 24.49 -1.47
C THR A 2 -10.87 23.00 -1.27
N ARG A 3 -10.84 22.23 -2.36
CA ARG A 3 -10.46 20.82 -2.31
C ARG A 3 -8.94 20.70 -2.49
N TRP A 4 -8.37 19.71 -1.81
CA TRP A 4 -6.94 19.45 -1.81
C TRP A 4 -6.68 18.01 -2.19
N HIS A 5 -5.65 17.76 -2.98
CA HIS A 5 -5.10 16.45 -3.21
C HIS A 5 -3.79 16.30 -2.43
N VAL A 6 -3.48 15.07 -2.04
CA VAL A 6 -2.21 14.74 -1.39
C VAL A 6 -1.34 14.04 -2.41
N HIS A 7 -0.17 14.62 -2.69
CA HIS A 7 0.89 13.93 -3.42
C HIS A 7 1.75 13.18 -2.44
N VAL A 8 1.99 11.90 -2.71
CA VAL A 8 3.00 11.09 -2.04
C VAL A 8 4.26 11.12 -2.90
N VAL A 9 5.33 11.69 -2.37
CA VAL A 9 6.64 11.75 -3.05
C VAL A 9 7.68 11.01 -2.23
N LEU A 10 8.75 10.56 -2.90
CA LEU A 10 9.92 10.01 -2.23
C LEU A 10 10.94 11.11 -1.99
N MET A 11 11.53 11.14 -0.80
CA MET A 11 12.61 12.05 -0.45
C MET A 11 13.65 11.39 0.44
N ARG A 12 14.85 11.96 0.53
CA ARG A 12 15.89 11.44 1.43
C ARG A 12 15.58 11.78 2.88
N ALA A 13 15.88 10.87 3.80
CA ALA A 13 15.66 11.09 5.23
C ALA A 13 16.37 12.34 5.78
N ARG A 14 17.54 12.71 5.23
CA ARG A 14 18.26 13.94 5.64
C ARG A 14 17.54 15.24 5.31
N ASP A 15 16.60 15.19 4.37
CA ASP A 15 15.87 16.36 3.90
C ASP A 15 14.57 16.57 4.73
N VAL A 16 14.29 15.70 5.72
CA VAL A 16 13.13 15.78 6.65
C VAL A 16 13.18 17.01 7.53
N ARG A 17 12.04 17.68 7.64
CA ARG A 17 11.86 18.85 8.51
C ARG A 17 10.69 18.64 9.47
N LYS A 18 10.76 19.38 10.58
CA LYS A 18 9.64 19.47 11.53
C LYS A 18 8.40 19.97 10.81
N GLY A 19 7.29 19.28 11.02
CA GLY A 19 5.99 19.60 10.44
C GLY A 19 5.63 18.78 9.20
N ASP A 20 6.60 18.12 8.57
CA ASP A 20 6.37 17.21 7.45
C ASP A 20 5.50 16.01 7.87
N VAL A 21 4.75 15.46 6.94
CA VAL A 21 3.99 14.21 7.16
C VAL A 21 4.68 13.09 6.40
N VAL A 22 5.27 12.16 7.12
CA VAL A 22 6.19 11.17 6.56
C VAL A 22 5.83 9.74 6.94
N SER A 23 6.33 8.79 6.15
CA SER A 23 6.31 7.36 6.45
C SER A 23 7.61 6.73 5.95
N ARG A 24 8.08 5.69 6.65
CA ARG A 24 9.23 4.89 6.19
C ARG A 24 8.90 4.14 4.89
N ASP A 25 7.65 3.71 4.72
CA ASP A 25 7.17 3.02 3.53
C ASP A 25 6.06 3.86 2.89
N ALA A 26 6.30 4.36 1.68
CA ALA A 26 5.38 5.21 0.95
C ALA A 26 4.16 4.46 0.40
N ASN A 27 4.22 3.13 0.28
CA ASN A 27 3.14 2.31 -0.28
C ASN A 27 2.15 1.83 0.79
N ARG A 28 2.52 1.97 2.07
CA ARG A 28 1.64 1.64 3.18
C ARG A 28 0.60 2.74 3.39
N HIS A 29 -0.63 2.31 3.64
CA HIS A 29 -1.73 3.20 4.00
C HIS A 29 -1.67 3.60 5.48
N ASP A 30 -1.01 2.80 6.32
CA ASP A 30 -0.74 3.05 7.72
C ASP A 30 0.69 3.59 7.96
N GLY A 31 0.97 4.07 9.17
CA GLY A 31 2.33 4.50 9.56
C GLY A 31 2.72 5.93 9.19
N TRP A 32 1.84 6.69 8.53
CA TRP A 32 2.04 8.12 8.31
C TRP A 32 1.89 8.92 9.62
N PHE A 33 2.81 9.84 9.89
CA PHE A 33 2.71 10.75 11.03
C PHE A 33 3.37 12.10 10.75
N ARG A 34 2.97 13.11 11.52
CA ARG A 34 3.57 14.44 11.45
C ARG A 34 4.84 14.48 12.31
N VAL A 35 5.95 14.88 11.69
CA VAL A 35 7.24 15.02 12.35
C VAL A 35 7.19 16.19 13.34
N ASP A 36 7.59 15.93 14.58
CA ASP A 36 7.80 16.99 15.58
C ASP A 36 9.29 17.18 15.88
N GLU A 37 10.08 16.11 15.77
CA GLU A 37 11.50 16.13 16.08
C GLU A 37 12.31 15.27 15.09
N VAL A 38 13.48 15.77 14.71
CA VAL A 38 14.47 15.07 13.88
C VAL A 38 15.81 15.17 14.60
N ARG A 39 16.40 14.02 14.96
CA ARG A 39 17.71 13.95 15.62
C ARG A 39 18.70 13.18 14.77
N GLN A 40 19.90 13.71 14.61
CA GLN A 40 21.01 12.94 14.08
C GLN A 40 21.67 12.16 15.22
N LEU A 41 21.82 10.85 15.03
CA LEU A 41 22.48 9.95 15.98
C LEU A 41 24.00 9.94 15.76
N PRO A 42 24.80 9.47 16.74
CA PRO A 42 26.27 9.46 16.64
C PRO A 42 26.83 8.64 15.47
N ASP A 43 26.08 7.64 15.01
CA ASP A 43 26.42 6.81 13.85
C ASP A 43 26.08 7.48 12.50
N GLY A 44 25.54 8.71 12.53
CA GLY A 44 25.13 9.47 11.36
C GLY A 44 23.73 9.15 10.85
N THR A 45 23.03 8.18 11.46
CA THR A 45 21.62 7.90 11.15
C THR A 45 20.70 9.00 11.68
N ILE A 46 19.46 9.00 11.20
CA ILE A 46 18.47 10.02 11.49
C ILE A 46 17.29 9.35 12.18
N ASN A 47 16.98 9.83 13.39
CA ASN A 47 15.80 9.44 14.14
C ASN A 47 14.71 10.49 13.96
N VAL A 48 13.58 10.08 13.40
CA VAL A 48 12.42 10.94 13.12
C VAL A 48 11.29 10.55 14.05
N LEU A 49 10.75 11.52 14.79
CA LEU A 49 9.79 11.28 15.87
C LEU A 49 8.56 12.20 15.75
N ASP A 50 7.41 11.68 16.17
CA ASP A 50 6.21 12.46 16.39
C ASP A 50 6.24 13.21 17.73
N LYS A 51 5.26 14.11 17.94
CA LYS A 51 5.20 14.98 19.14
C LYS A 51 5.15 14.19 20.45
N GLY A 52 4.61 12.98 20.42
CA GLY A 52 4.47 12.12 21.61
C GLY A 52 5.62 11.15 21.81
N ASN A 53 6.58 11.09 20.89
CA ASN A 53 7.55 9.99 20.77
C ASN A 53 6.88 8.60 20.76
N VAL A 54 5.64 8.53 20.27
CA VAL A 54 4.86 7.28 20.15
C VAL A 54 5.10 6.65 18.78
N ARG A 55 5.26 7.49 17.75
CA ARG A 55 5.57 7.07 16.38
C ARG A 55 6.90 7.63 15.96
N GLY A 56 7.68 6.81 15.27
CA GLY A 56 8.97 7.21 14.76
C GLY A 56 9.66 6.07 14.04
N PHE A 57 10.75 6.41 13.38
CA PHE A 57 11.66 5.44 12.78
C PHE A 57 13.06 6.01 12.68
N ILE A 58 14.03 5.11 12.55
CA ILE A 58 15.43 5.42 12.27
C ILE A 58 15.69 5.08 10.81
N ALA A 59 16.39 5.96 10.11
CA ALA A 59 16.78 5.80 8.72
C ALA A 59 18.21 6.30 8.48
N GLY A 60 18.90 5.73 7.50
CA GLY A 60 20.14 6.28 6.99
C GLY A 60 19.90 7.62 6.29
N PRO A 61 20.91 8.52 6.20
CA PRO A 61 20.73 9.87 5.65
C PRO A 61 20.29 9.89 4.18
N PHE A 62 20.56 8.82 3.44
CA PHE A 62 20.22 8.67 2.02
C PHE A 62 19.05 7.73 1.76
N ASP A 63 18.47 7.14 2.80
CA ASP A 63 17.29 6.28 2.66
C ASP A 63 16.13 7.10 2.10
N LEU A 64 15.39 6.50 1.17
CA LEU A 64 14.18 7.10 0.61
C LEU A 64 12.99 6.81 1.51
N ILE A 65 12.27 7.86 1.86
CA ILE A 65 11.06 7.83 2.69
C ILE A 65 9.92 8.52 1.95
N GLY A 66 8.68 8.21 2.33
CA GLY A 66 7.51 8.89 1.82
C GLY A 66 7.28 10.24 2.50
N LEU A 67 6.94 11.27 1.72
CA LEU A 67 6.46 12.56 2.17
C LEU A 67 5.09 12.85 1.54
N GLN A 68 4.14 13.29 2.36
CA GLN A 68 2.86 13.82 1.89
C GLN A 68 2.94 15.34 1.71
N THR A 69 2.63 15.81 0.51
CA THR A 69 2.55 17.24 0.18
C THR A 69 1.13 17.61 -0.25
N PRO A 70 0.48 18.58 0.43
CA PRO A 70 -0.85 19.03 0.03
C PRO A 70 -0.74 19.94 -1.20
N VAL A 71 -1.54 19.65 -2.22
CA VAL A 71 -1.64 20.44 -3.46
C VAL A 71 -3.08 20.90 -3.62
N GLN A 72 -3.28 22.21 -3.84
CA GLN A 72 -4.61 22.74 -4.10
C GLN A 72 -5.11 22.24 -5.45
N LEU A 73 -6.37 21.80 -5.47
CA LEU A 73 -7.01 21.53 -6.74
C LEU A 73 -7.38 22.84 -7.44
N PRO A 74 -7.14 22.94 -8.75
CA PRO A 74 -7.74 23.98 -9.55
C PRO A 74 -9.27 23.92 -9.45
N PRO A 75 -9.97 25.06 -9.46
CA PRO A 75 -11.43 25.10 -9.36
C PRO A 75 -12.14 24.36 -10.50
N GLU A 76 -11.48 24.12 -11.65
CA GLU A 76 -12.05 23.33 -12.75
C GLU A 76 -12.15 21.82 -12.45
N ALA A 77 -11.40 21.31 -11.46
CA ALA A 77 -11.44 19.91 -11.07
C ALA A 77 -12.76 19.48 -10.40
N ASP A 78 -13.61 20.44 -10.02
CA ASP A 78 -14.94 20.17 -9.45
C ASP A 78 -15.99 19.76 -10.49
N VAL A 79 -15.70 19.87 -11.80
CA VAL A 79 -16.71 19.73 -12.86
C VAL A 79 -16.96 18.27 -13.31
N THR A 80 -16.13 17.31 -12.94
CA THR A 80 -16.14 15.96 -13.55
C THR A 80 -17.04 14.90 -12.90
N THR A 81 -17.78 15.19 -11.83
CA THR A 81 -18.73 14.22 -11.23
C THR A 81 -20.20 14.42 -11.61
N ARG A 82 -20.53 15.28 -12.57
CA ARG A 82 -21.85 15.19 -13.24
C ARG A 82 -21.81 14.04 -14.24
N ARG A 83 -21.93 12.82 -13.73
CA ARG A 83 -22.34 11.66 -14.51
C ARG A 83 -23.61 12.07 -15.26
N ARG A 84 -23.48 12.32 -16.56
CA ARG A 84 -24.60 12.44 -17.50
C ARG A 84 -25.43 11.18 -17.27
N VAL A 85 -26.57 11.30 -16.59
CA VAL A 85 -27.64 10.32 -16.71
C VAL A 85 -28.01 10.39 -18.18
N PRO A 86 -27.81 9.34 -18.99
CA PRO A 86 -28.51 9.31 -20.26
C PRO A 86 -29.99 9.27 -19.89
N GLU A 87 -30.74 10.31 -20.22
CA GLU A 87 -32.18 10.23 -20.34
C GLU A 87 -32.46 9.20 -21.44
N ALA A 88 -32.54 7.94 -21.03
CA ALA A 88 -33.06 6.87 -21.87
C ALA A 88 -34.56 7.15 -21.99
N HIS A 89 -34.90 7.80 -23.10
CA HIS A 89 -36.22 7.91 -23.69
C HIS A 89 -37.07 6.69 -23.36
N GLU A 90 -38.17 6.91 -22.62
CA GLU A 90 -39.24 5.94 -22.49
C GLU A 90 -39.75 5.57 -23.89
N MET A 91 -39.76 4.26 -24.19
CA MET A 91 -40.78 3.60 -25.01
C MET A 91 -40.91 2.12 -24.59
N PRO A 92 -42.10 1.51 -24.73
CA PRO A 92 -42.58 0.45 -23.84
C PRO A 92 -42.34 -0.99 -24.34
N GLU A 93 -42.33 -1.89 -23.35
CA GLU A 93 -42.58 -3.33 -23.34
C GLU A 93 -42.36 -4.20 -24.59
N ALA A 94 -41.42 -5.14 -24.48
CA ALA A 94 -41.67 -6.53 -24.84
C ALA A 94 -40.83 -7.48 -23.96
N ARG A 95 -41.54 -8.37 -23.25
CA ARG A 95 -41.04 -9.47 -22.41
C ARG A 95 -39.98 -10.30 -23.12
N THR A 96 -39.01 -10.86 -22.38
CA THR A 96 -38.74 -12.33 -22.30
C THR A 96 -37.62 -12.64 -21.30
N ALA A 97 -37.96 -13.54 -20.37
CA ALA A 97 -37.20 -14.41 -19.46
C ALA A 97 -35.68 -14.28 -19.24
N ALA A 98 -35.31 -14.31 -17.95
CA ALA A 98 -33.98 -14.59 -17.42
C ALA A 98 -33.47 -16.01 -17.74
N PRO A 99 -32.16 -16.23 -17.63
CA PRO A 99 -31.72 -17.17 -16.60
C PRO A 99 -30.57 -16.64 -15.75
N ALA A 100 -30.58 -17.02 -14.47
CA ALA A 100 -29.55 -16.76 -13.48
C ALA A 100 -28.25 -17.52 -13.81
N PRO A 101 -27.06 -16.94 -13.58
CA PRO A 101 -25.83 -17.73 -13.56
C PRO A 101 -25.77 -18.55 -12.27
N ALA A 102 -25.71 -19.87 -12.43
CA ALA A 102 -25.47 -20.82 -11.37
C ALA A 102 -24.15 -20.51 -10.66
N GLY A 103 -24.22 -20.32 -9.34
CA GLY A 103 -23.05 -20.42 -8.48
C GLY A 103 -22.58 -21.87 -8.43
N GLY A 104 -21.40 -22.15 -8.98
CA GLY A 104 -20.84 -23.50 -9.01
C GLY A 104 -19.31 -23.59 -9.09
N ASP A 105 -18.60 -22.57 -9.58
CA ASP A 105 -17.19 -22.73 -9.97
C ASP A 105 -16.14 -22.11 -9.02
N ALA A 106 -16.51 -21.71 -7.80
CA ALA A 106 -15.54 -21.11 -6.87
C ALA A 106 -14.83 -22.13 -5.95
N VAL A 107 -15.36 -23.36 -5.83
CA VAL A 107 -14.82 -24.37 -4.89
C VAL A 107 -13.80 -25.29 -5.59
N ALA A 108 -14.05 -25.70 -6.84
CA ALA A 108 -13.16 -26.57 -7.60
C ALA A 108 -11.80 -25.91 -7.91
N ALA A 109 -11.77 -24.59 -8.13
CA ALA A 109 -10.53 -23.85 -8.36
C ALA A 109 -9.65 -23.72 -7.11
N ARG A 110 -10.23 -23.85 -5.91
CA ARG A 110 -9.47 -23.81 -4.63
C ARG A 110 -8.88 -25.15 -4.26
N GLU A 111 -9.52 -26.27 -4.60
CA GLU A 111 -8.99 -27.62 -4.33
C GLU A 111 -7.79 -27.96 -5.23
N ALA A 112 -7.81 -27.59 -6.52
CA ALA A 112 -6.69 -27.85 -7.42
C ALA A 112 -5.40 -27.08 -7.07
N ALA A 113 -5.52 -25.90 -6.44
CA ALA A 113 -4.36 -25.11 -6.01
C ALA A 113 -3.72 -25.65 -4.72
N ALA A 114 -4.46 -26.39 -3.89
CA ALA A 114 -3.96 -26.96 -2.65
C ALA A 114 -3.15 -28.25 -2.88
N GLU A 115 -3.53 -29.08 -3.85
CA GLU A 115 -2.81 -30.30 -4.22
C GLU A 115 -1.43 -30.00 -4.84
N ALA A 116 -1.31 -28.92 -5.63
CA ALA A 116 -0.03 -28.51 -6.21
C ALA A 116 1.00 -28.08 -5.14
N LEU A 117 0.56 -27.52 -4.01
CA LEU A 117 1.46 -27.07 -2.93
C LEU A 117 1.96 -28.21 -2.04
N GLN A 118 1.23 -29.33 -1.95
CA GLN A 118 1.65 -30.50 -1.17
C GLN A 118 2.65 -31.40 -1.90
N ALA A 119 2.67 -31.40 -3.23
CA ALA A 119 3.65 -32.16 -4.02
C ALA A 119 5.07 -31.58 -3.94
N GLU A 120 5.22 -30.25 -3.80
CA GLU A 120 6.53 -29.59 -3.74
C GLU A 120 7.19 -29.64 -2.33
N ALA A 121 6.40 -29.78 -1.26
CA ALA A 121 6.91 -29.84 0.11
C ALA A 121 7.54 -31.20 0.49
N GLY A 122 7.35 -32.24 -0.33
CA GLY A 122 7.87 -33.59 -0.08
C GLY A 122 9.32 -33.83 -0.52
N GLN A 123 9.91 -32.95 -1.34
CA GLN A 123 11.16 -33.27 -2.05
C GLN A 123 12.43 -32.59 -1.46
N VAL A 124 12.32 -31.78 -0.40
CA VAL A 124 13.46 -31.06 0.20
C VAL A 124 13.85 -31.59 1.59
N ARG A 125 13.48 -32.84 1.93
CA ARG A 125 13.90 -33.54 3.17
C ARG A 125 14.87 -34.70 2.93
N GLY A 126 15.60 -34.67 1.81
CA GLY A 126 16.69 -35.60 1.53
C GLY A 126 18.03 -34.87 1.49
N SER A 127 18.95 -35.30 2.36
CA SER A 127 20.41 -35.06 2.32
C SER A 127 20.96 -33.87 3.11
N LEU A 128 21.08 -34.04 4.43
CA LEU A 128 22.19 -33.47 5.20
C LEU A 128 23.36 -34.47 5.15
N PRO A 129 24.54 -34.13 4.61
CA PRO A 129 25.73 -34.94 4.80
C PRO A 129 26.29 -34.74 6.21
N SER A 130 26.41 -35.85 6.95
CA SER A 130 27.09 -35.94 8.23
C SER A 130 28.59 -35.72 8.06
N SER A 131 29.15 -34.66 8.66
CA SER A 131 30.60 -34.48 8.77
C SER A 131 31.16 -35.36 9.89
N PRO A 132 32.22 -36.17 9.65
CA PRO A 132 32.96 -36.82 10.73
C PRO A 132 33.92 -35.83 11.39
N ALA A 133 33.96 -35.87 12.72
CA ALA A 133 34.97 -35.20 13.52
C ALA A 133 36.35 -35.83 13.25
N GLY A 134 37.30 -35.01 12.82
CA GLY A 134 38.72 -35.35 12.68
C GLY A 134 39.51 -34.84 13.87
N SER A 135 40.46 -35.68 14.29
CA SER A 135 41.30 -35.68 15.50
C SER A 135 42.18 -34.46 15.74
#